data_AF-A0ABD5SN77-F1
#
_entry.id   AF-A0ABD5SN77-F1
#
_cell.length_a   1.000
_cell.length_b   1.000
_cell.length_c   1.000
_cell.angle_alpha   90.00
_cell.angle_beta   90.00
_cell.angle_gamma   90.00
#
_symmetry.space_group_name_H-M   'P 1'
#
loop_
_entity.id
_entity.type
_entity.pdbx_description
1 polymer ?
#
loop_
_entity_poly.entity_id
_entity_poly.type
_entity_poly.pdbx_seq_one_letter_code
_entity_poly.pdbx_strand_id
1 'polypeptide(L)'
;MTGTRKDSSESPSELREEAAECDEIADALEDLLAELRDEEIKDSRLEGLFDEVSSSDPNIWNIVSAFIDVEDGEAVVTDESKLAQGSWAPEIVEGCDTMITLDIEYGMMPDEFKYTAGKKLSRRIEEFRERAAEARQRADDLEDTDDE
;
A
#
# COMPACT_ATOMS: atom_id res chain seq x y z
N MET A 1 12.23 -31.76 -29.71
CA MET A 1 11.14 -30.88 -29.24
C MET A 1 11.76 -29.84 -28.36
N THR A 2 11.86 -28.63 -28.89
CA THR A 2 12.41 -27.43 -28.23
C THR A 2 11.44 -26.99 -27.14
N GLY A 3 11.80 -27.22 -25.88
CA GLY A 3 11.10 -26.64 -24.74
C GLY A 3 11.53 -25.20 -24.61
N THR A 4 10.66 -24.28 -24.98
CA THR A 4 10.77 -22.85 -24.75
C THR A 4 11.02 -22.64 -23.26
N ARG A 5 12.25 -22.29 -22.88
CA ARG A 5 12.50 -21.65 -21.60
C ARG A 5 11.64 -20.39 -21.62
N LYS A 6 10.73 -20.24 -20.65
CA LYS A 6 10.17 -18.93 -20.31
C LYS A 6 11.38 -18.08 -19.94
N ASP A 7 11.82 -17.26 -20.89
CA ASP A 7 12.74 -16.18 -20.65
C ASP A 7 11.97 -15.19 -19.78
N SER A 8 12.25 -15.22 -18.48
CA SER A 8 11.86 -14.17 -17.54
C SER A 8 12.84 -13.02 -17.71
N SER A 9 12.90 -12.43 -18.91
CA SER A 9 13.57 -11.16 -19.14
C SER A 9 12.46 -10.11 -19.21
N GLU A 10 12.18 -9.50 -18.07
CA GLU A 10 11.36 -8.28 -18.02
C GLU A 10 11.99 -7.27 -19.01
N SER A 11 11.22 -6.81 -19.98
CA SER A 11 11.71 -5.84 -20.96
C SER A 11 11.89 -4.46 -20.30
N PRO A 12 12.79 -3.59 -20.82
CA PRO A 12 12.90 -2.21 -20.35
C PRO A 12 11.57 -1.45 -20.37
N SER A 13 10.67 -1.76 -21.32
CA SER A 13 9.32 -1.19 -21.36
C SER A 13 8.45 -1.64 -20.20
N GLU A 14 8.47 -2.93 -19.84
CA GLU A 14 7.68 -3.47 -18.71
C GLU A 14 8.17 -2.89 -17.38
N LEU A 15 9.49 -2.76 -17.21
CA LEU A 15 10.09 -2.14 -16.02
C LEU A 15 9.74 -0.65 -15.88
N ARG A 16 9.62 0.07 -17.01
CA ARG A 16 9.17 1.47 -17.00
C ARG A 16 7.69 1.60 -16.68
N GLU A 17 6.87 0.65 -17.11
CA GLU A 17 5.46 0.57 -16.74
C GLU A 17 5.31 0.30 -15.23
N GLU A 18 6.04 -0.68 -14.69
CA GLU A 18 6.07 -0.96 -13.24
C GLU A 18 6.51 0.28 -12.44
N ALA A 19 7.53 1.00 -12.91
CA ALA A 19 7.98 2.23 -12.26
C ALA A 19 6.91 3.34 -12.27
N ALA A 20 6.12 3.44 -13.34
CA ALA A 20 5.03 4.40 -13.44
C ALA A 20 3.88 4.04 -12.50
N GLU A 21 3.50 2.76 -12.44
CA GLU A 21 2.48 2.24 -11.52
C GLU A 21 2.88 2.47 -10.06
N CYS A 22 4.13 2.18 -9.70
CA CYS A 22 4.63 2.43 -8.34
C CYS A 22 4.61 3.93 -7.97
N ASP A 23 4.95 4.82 -8.91
CA ASP A 23 4.88 6.26 -8.69
C ASP A 23 3.43 6.72 -8.52
N GLU A 24 2.50 6.22 -9.34
CA GLU A 24 1.06 6.54 -9.23
C GLU A 24 0.52 6.13 -7.85
N ILE A 25 0.89 4.94 -7.38
CA ILE A 25 0.51 4.49 -6.04
C ILE A 25 1.13 5.37 -4.96
N ALA A 26 2.41 5.72 -5.09
CA ALA A 26 3.08 6.59 -4.12
C ALA A 26 2.42 7.97 -4.04
N ASP A 27 2.07 8.57 -5.18
CA ASP A 27 1.44 9.89 -5.25
C ASP A 27 0.02 9.85 -4.65
N ALA A 28 -0.77 8.84 -4.98
CA ALA A 28 -2.11 8.65 -4.40
C ALA A 28 -2.06 8.48 -2.87
N LEU A 29 -1.06 7.76 -2.35
CA LEU A 29 -0.84 7.62 -0.92
C LEU A 29 -0.36 8.91 -0.25
N GLU A 30 0.39 9.77 -0.96
CA GLU A 30 0.78 11.09 -0.45
C GLU A 30 -0.42 12.01 -0.28
N ASP A 31 -1.37 11.97 -1.20
CA ASP A 31 -2.63 12.71 -1.08
C ASP A 31 -3.46 12.19 0.11
N LEU A 32 -3.55 10.87 0.28
CA LEU A 32 -4.20 10.28 1.47
C LEU A 32 -3.51 10.69 2.78
N LEU A 33 -2.17 10.76 2.78
CA LEU A 33 -1.40 11.22 3.93
C LEU A 33 -1.62 12.72 4.21
N ALA A 34 -1.75 13.54 3.18
CA ALA A 34 -2.04 14.96 3.31
C ALA A 34 -3.45 15.19 3.89
N GLU A 35 -4.45 14.46 3.39
CA GLU A 35 -5.81 14.45 3.93
C GLU A 35 -5.80 14.08 5.42
N LEU A 36 -5.13 12.97 5.77
CA LEU A 36 -5.03 12.52 7.16
C LEU A 36 -4.42 13.59 8.08
N ARG A 37 -3.46 14.38 7.58
CA ARG A 37 -2.82 15.46 8.32
C ARG A 37 -3.75 16.66 8.47
N ASP A 38 -4.35 17.12 7.37
CA ASP A 38 -4.98 18.43 7.27
C ASP A 38 -6.49 18.42 7.58
N GLU A 39 -7.16 17.26 7.44
CA GLU A 39 -8.62 17.11 7.61
C GLU A 39 -9.01 16.41 8.91
N GLU A 40 -10.26 16.53 9.34
CA GLU A 40 -10.78 15.79 10.49
C GLU A 40 -11.01 14.32 10.09
N ILE A 41 -10.69 13.37 10.98
CA ILE A 41 -10.82 11.92 10.69
C ILE A 41 -12.25 11.52 10.28
N LYS A 42 -13.25 12.23 10.79
CA LYS A 42 -14.67 11.95 10.51
C LYS A 42 -15.11 12.24 9.08
N ASP A 43 -14.32 12.99 8.33
CA ASP A 43 -14.60 13.30 6.93
C ASP A 43 -13.54 12.70 6.00
N SER A 44 -12.60 11.90 6.54
CA SER A 44 -11.50 11.33 5.77
C SER A 44 -11.81 9.92 5.25
N ARG A 45 -11.08 9.50 4.21
CA ARG A 45 -11.17 8.14 3.65
C ARG A 45 -10.78 7.05 4.66
N LEU A 46 -10.15 7.42 5.77
CA LEU A 46 -9.70 6.50 6.83
C LEU A 46 -10.63 6.49 8.07
N GLU A 47 -11.82 7.10 7.99
CA GLU A 47 -12.79 7.11 9.08
C GLU A 47 -13.14 5.68 9.54
N GLY A 48 -13.46 4.77 8.60
CA GLY A 48 -13.80 3.38 8.91
C GLY A 48 -12.68 2.67 9.66
N LEU A 49 -11.44 2.85 9.22
CA LEU A 49 -10.27 2.23 9.81
C LEU A 49 -10.06 2.74 11.23
N PHE A 50 -10.28 4.04 11.46
CA PHE A 50 -10.23 4.62 12.79
C PHE A 50 -11.32 4.08 13.71
N ASP A 51 -12.55 3.98 13.22
CA ASP A 51 -13.66 3.42 13.99
C ASP A 51 -13.37 1.97 14.39
N GLU A 52 -12.83 1.17 13.47
CA GLU A 52 -12.49 -0.22 13.74
C GLU A 52 -11.33 -0.37 14.72
N VAL A 53 -10.27 0.43 14.56
CA VAL A 53 -9.11 0.44 15.47
C VAL A 53 -9.48 0.91 16.88
N SER A 54 -10.34 1.92 16.99
CA SER A 54 -10.66 2.57 18.27
C SER A 54 -11.82 1.91 19.03
N SER A 55 -12.70 1.17 18.36
CA SER A 55 -13.91 0.59 18.98
C SER A 55 -13.89 -0.93 19.13
N SER A 56 -13.04 -1.64 18.38
CA SER A 56 -12.97 -3.09 18.44
C SER A 56 -12.43 -3.61 19.76
N ASP A 57 -12.89 -4.81 20.18
CA ASP A 57 -12.41 -5.47 21.40
C ASP A 57 -11.03 -6.12 21.12
N PRO A 58 -9.93 -5.60 21.74
CA PRO A 58 -8.57 -6.08 21.51
C PRO A 58 -8.36 -7.54 21.93
N ASN A 59 -9.25 -8.10 22.76
CA ASN A 59 -9.17 -9.49 23.19
C ASN A 59 -9.71 -10.48 22.15
N ILE A 60 -10.49 -9.99 21.17
CA ILE A 60 -11.08 -10.79 20.10
C ILE A 60 -10.31 -10.55 18.80
N TRP A 61 -10.06 -9.29 18.48
CA TRP A 61 -9.33 -8.85 17.29
C TRP A 61 -8.23 -7.93 17.77
N ASN A 62 -7.00 -8.08 17.28
CA ASN A 62 -5.89 -7.25 17.75
C ASN A 62 -5.24 -6.43 16.63
N ILE A 63 -5.59 -6.68 15.37
CA ILE A 63 -5.18 -5.83 14.24
C ILE A 63 -6.36 -5.58 13.31
N VAL A 64 -6.34 -4.41 12.65
CA VAL A 64 -7.19 -4.06 11.50
C VAL A 64 -6.27 -3.72 10.34
N SER A 65 -6.65 -4.16 9.13
CA SER A 65 -6.01 -3.70 7.91
C SER A 65 -7.01 -3.00 7.01
N ALA A 66 -6.61 -1.87 6.45
CA ALA A 66 -7.30 -1.23 5.34
C ALA A 66 -6.59 -1.62 4.03
N PHE A 67 -7.39 -2.08 3.06
CA PHE A 67 -6.95 -2.34 1.69
C PHE A 67 -7.18 -1.09 0.87
N ILE A 68 -6.16 -0.68 0.13
CA ILE A 68 -6.12 0.58 -0.60
C ILE A 68 -5.83 0.25 -2.05
N ASP A 69 -6.74 0.70 -2.91
CA ASP A 69 -6.64 0.63 -4.36
C ASP A 69 -6.52 2.03 -4.92
N VAL A 70 -5.82 2.16 -6.04
CA VAL A 70 -5.60 3.42 -6.71
C VAL A 70 -6.46 3.44 -7.96
N GLU A 71 -7.56 4.17 -7.87
CA GLU A 71 -8.52 4.32 -8.95
C GLU A 71 -8.48 5.77 -9.45
N ASP A 72 -8.17 5.94 -10.74
CA ASP A 72 -8.04 7.27 -11.37
C ASP A 72 -7.04 8.21 -10.65
N GLY A 73 -5.95 7.64 -10.10
CA GLY A 73 -4.91 8.37 -9.35
C GLY A 73 -5.29 8.73 -7.91
N GLU A 74 -6.43 8.25 -7.41
CA GLU A 74 -6.87 8.47 -6.03
C GLU A 74 -6.80 7.18 -5.20
N ALA A 75 -6.28 7.28 -3.97
CA ALA A 75 -6.27 6.17 -3.03
C ALA A 75 -7.67 5.98 -2.42
N VAL A 76 -8.27 4.81 -2.66
CA VAL A 76 -9.59 4.42 -2.17
C VAL A 76 -9.45 3.24 -1.21
N VAL A 77 -10.05 3.36 -0.02
CA VAL A 77 -10.15 2.22 0.90
C VAL A 77 -11.29 1.32 0.43
N THR A 78 -10.96 0.14 -0.08
CA THR A 78 -11.94 -0.77 -0.70
C THR A 78 -12.53 -1.77 0.28
N ASP A 79 -11.75 -2.21 1.28
CA ASP A 79 -12.22 -3.10 2.33
C ASP A 79 -11.39 -2.94 3.62
N GLU A 80 -11.96 -3.37 4.74
CA GLU A 80 -11.36 -3.30 6.07
C GLU A 80 -11.50 -4.66 6.78
N SER A 81 -10.37 -5.28 7.11
CA SER A 81 -10.36 -6.63 7.69
C SER A 81 -9.76 -6.65 9.09
N LYS A 82 -10.57 -7.10 10.04
CA LYS A 82 -10.19 -7.40 11.42
C LYS A 82 -9.60 -8.79 11.50
N LEU A 83 -8.41 -8.92 12.11
CA LEU A 83 -7.76 -10.19 12.29
C LEU A 83 -7.28 -10.37 13.73
N ALA A 84 -7.35 -11.62 14.19
CA ALA A 84 -6.63 -12.05 15.38
C ALA A 84 -5.19 -12.37 14.99
N GLN A 85 -4.22 -11.88 15.75
CA GLN A 85 -2.79 -12.12 15.59
C GLN A 85 -2.53 -13.61 15.47
N GLY A 86 -1.95 -14.03 14.34
CA GLY A 86 -1.70 -15.44 14.01
C GLY A 86 -2.77 -16.12 13.15
N SER A 87 -3.87 -15.44 12.81
CA SER A 87 -4.91 -15.93 11.88
C SER A 87 -4.87 -15.27 10.50
N TRP A 88 -3.78 -14.57 10.18
CA TRP A 88 -3.62 -13.92 8.87
C TRP A 88 -3.69 -14.95 7.73
N ALA A 89 -4.68 -14.78 6.85
CA ALA A 89 -4.85 -15.57 5.65
C ALA A 89 -4.49 -14.67 4.44
N PRO A 90 -3.35 -14.91 3.75
CA PRO A 90 -2.95 -14.14 2.57
C PRO A 90 -3.91 -14.26 1.37
N GLU A 91 -4.88 -15.18 1.40
CA GLU A 91 -5.88 -15.35 0.34
C GLU A 91 -7.02 -14.31 0.35
N ILE A 92 -7.03 -13.36 1.30
CA ILE A 92 -8.10 -12.33 1.40
C ILE A 92 -7.88 -11.15 0.43
N VAL A 93 -6.74 -11.10 -0.28
CA VAL A 93 -6.30 -9.87 -0.95
C VAL A 93 -5.83 -10.12 -2.39
N GLU A 94 -6.70 -10.70 -3.21
CA GLU A 94 -6.46 -10.68 -4.66
C GLU A 94 -6.92 -9.31 -5.20
N GLY A 95 -5.97 -8.55 -5.74
CA GLY A 95 -6.26 -7.35 -6.53
C GLY A 95 -6.19 -6.01 -5.80
N CYS A 96 -5.56 -5.94 -4.60
CA CYS A 96 -5.26 -4.63 -4.02
C CYS A 96 -3.86 -4.11 -4.36
N ASP A 97 -3.73 -2.79 -4.54
CA ASP A 97 -2.43 -2.16 -4.82
C ASP A 97 -1.57 -2.11 -3.55
N THR A 98 -2.19 -1.78 -2.42
CA THR A 98 -1.48 -1.74 -1.13
C THR A 98 -2.40 -1.90 0.07
N MET A 99 -1.78 -2.00 1.24
CA MET A 99 -2.51 -2.08 2.50
C MET A 99 -1.70 -1.47 3.65
N ILE A 100 -2.43 -0.89 4.60
CA ILE A 100 -1.90 -0.48 5.90
C ILE A 100 -2.54 -1.32 7.00
N THR A 101 -1.71 -1.76 7.96
CA THR A 101 -2.16 -2.55 9.11
C THR A 101 -1.84 -1.80 10.39
N LEU A 102 -2.84 -1.70 11.26
CA LEU A 102 -2.79 -1.04 12.56
C LEU A 102 -3.19 -2.01 13.66
N ASP A 103 -2.58 -1.84 14.84
CA ASP A 103 -2.99 -2.56 16.04
C ASP A 103 -4.27 -1.94 16.59
N ILE A 104 -5.22 -2.78 17.02
CA ILE A 104 -6.45 -2.33 17.68
C ILE A 104 -6.08 -1.80 19.06
N GLU A 105 -6.48 -0.56 19.33
CA GLU A 105 -6.34 0.05 20.64
C GLU A 105 -7.67 0.66 21.03
N TYR A 106 -8.36 -0.04 21.94
CA TYR A 106 -9.66 0.41 22.41
C TYR A 106 -9.57 1.79 23.06
N GLY A 107 -10.29 2.76 22.49
CA GLY A 107 -10.25 4.16 22.90
C GLY A 107 -9.09 4.97 22.32
N MET A 108 -8.45 4.51 21.24
CA MET A 108 -7.41 5.27 20.53
C MET A 108 -7.88 6.69 20.22
N MET A 109 -7.03 7.68 20.51
CA MET A 109 -7.32 9.07 20.19
C MET A 109 -7.10 9.35 18.70
N PRO A 110 -7.86 10.27 18.08
CA PRO A 110 -7.68 10.63 16.67
C PRO A 110 -6.25 11.08 16.33
N ASP A 111 -5.59 11.85 17.19
CA ASP A 111 -4.20 12.28 16.97
C ASP A 111 -3.21 11.11 16.97
N GLU A 112 -3.45 10.11 17.83
CA GLU A 112 -2.63 8.90 17.91
C GLU A 112 -2.84 8.00 16.69
N PHE A 113 -4.08 7.91 16.22
CA PHE A 113 -4.41 7.27 14.95
C PHE A 113 -3.70 7.95 13.78
N LYS A 114 -3.84 9.28 13.65
CA LYS A 114 -3.18 10.07 12.59
C LYS A 114 -1.67 9.84 12.58
N TYR A 115 -1.04 9.85 13.75
CA TYR A 115 0.38 9.58 13.85
C TYR A 115 0.75 8.17 13.39
N THR A 116 0.00 7.16 13.85
CA THR A 116 0.32 5.76 13.57
C THR A 116 0.01 5.39 12.11
N ALA A 117 -1.18 5.72 11.62
CA ALA A 117 -1.58 5.55 10.22
C ALA A 117 -0.66 6.35 9.29
N GLY A 118 -0.37 7.60 9.63
CA GLY A 118 0.53 8.46 8.85
C GLY A 118 1.93 7.85 8.72
N LYS A 119 2.47 7.30 9.82
CA LYS A 119 3.77 6.60 9.79
C LYS A 119 3.74 5.34 8.90
N LYS A 120 2.64 4.60 8.87
CA LYS A 120 2.48 3.43 7.98
C LYS A 120 2.40 3.85 6.52
N LEU A 121 1.60 4.88 6.21
CA LEU A 121 1.50 5.45 4.87
C LEU A 121 2.84 5.97 4.36
N SER A 122 3.55 6.78 5.16
CA SER A 122 4.88 7.29 4.79
C SER A 122 5.88 6.18 4.45
N ARG A 123 5.83 5.07 5.21
CA ARG A 123 6.68 3.91 4.92
C ARG A 123 6.29 3.24 3.60
N ARG A 124 5.00 3.06 3.32
CA ARG A 124 4.53 2.50 2.05
C ARG A 124 4.93 3.36 0.85
N ILE A 125 4.78 4.68 0.98
CA ILE A 125 5.23 5.65 -0.04
C ILE A 125 6.72 5.48 -0.33
N GLU A 126 7.56 5.39 0.72
CA GLU A 126 8.99 5.16 0.56
C GLU A 126 9.30 3.83 -0.15
N GLU A 127 8.62 2.74 0.25
CA GLU A 127 8.75 1.43 -0.38
C GLU A 127 8.39 1.46 -1.87
N PHE A 128 7.30 2.13 -2.27
CA PHE A 128 6.92 2.26 -3.69
C PHE A 128 7.89 3.13 -4.48
N ARG A 129 8.37 4.24 -3.90
CA ARG A 129 9.37 5.09 -4.56
C ARG A 129 10.70 4.38 -4.76
N GLU A 130 11.13 3.57 -3.79
CA GLU A 130 12.33 2.74 -3.93
C GLU A 130 12.14 1.71 -5.05
N ARG A 131 11.00 1.03 -5.11
CA ARG A 131 10.66 0.09 -6.18
C ARG A 131 10.65 0.76 -7.55
N ALA A 132 10.03 1.94 -7.67
CA ALA A 132 10.01 2.69 -8.92
C ALA A 132 11.43 3.08 -9.39
N ALA A 133 12.29 3.50 -8.46
CA ALA A 133 13.69 3.80 -8.76
C ALA A 133 14.49 2.57 -9.18
N GLU A 134 14.29 1.43 -8.49
CA GLU A 134 14.92 0.15 -8.83
C GLU A 134 14.49 -0.34 -10.22
N ALA A 135 13.20 -0.27 -10.54
CA ALA A 135 12.67 -0.67 -11.84
C ALA A 135 13.25 0.18 -12.98
N ARG A 136 13.34 1.51 -12.79
CA ARG A 136 14.02 2.41 -13.75
C ARG A 136 15.48 2.05 -13.95
N GLN A 137 16.22 1.85 -12.86
CA GLN A 137 17.63 1.49 -12.92
C GLN A 137 17.83 0.18 -13.70
N ARG A 138 16.99 -0.84 -13.44
CA ARG A 138 17.05 -2.10 -14.18
C ARG A 138 16.72 -1.93 -15.66
N ALA A 139 15.77 -1.06 -16.00
CA ALA A 139 15.43 -0.78 -17.38
C ALA A 139 16.61 -0.16 -18.13
N ASP A 140 17.28 0.81 -17.50
CA ASP A 140 18.45 1.48 -18.08
C ASP A 140 19.65 0.52 -18.20
N ASP A 141 19.91 -0.33 -17.19
CA ASP A 141 20.99 -1.33 -17.24
C ASP A 141 20.81 -2.34 -18.37
N LEU A 142 19.56 -2.75 -18.67
CA LEU A 142 19.26 -3.66 -19.77
C LEU A 142 19.48 -3.01 -21.13
N GLU A 143 19.07 -1.76 -21.31
CA GLU A 143 19.29 -1.03 -22.57
C GLU A 143 20.77 -0.79 -22.84
N ASP A 144 21.55 -0.44 -21.81
CA ASP A 144 23.00 -0.26 -21.95
C ASP A 144 23.71 -1.58 -22.33
N THR A 145 23.16 -2.73 -21.96
CA THR A 145 23.73 -4.05 -22.27
C THR A 145 23.35 -4.56 -23.67
N ASP A 146 22.21 -4.11 -24.23
CA ASP A 146 21.76 -4.47 -25.58
C ASP A 146 22.48 -3.67 -26.70
N ASP A 147 23.16 -2.56 -26.36
CA ASP A 147 23.91 -1.71 -27.29
C ASP A 147 25.42 -2.07 -27.44
N GLU A 148 25.94 -3.12 -26.74
CA GLU A 148 27.31 -3.67 -26.87
C GLU A 148 27.43 -4.94 -27.74
#